data_AF-A0A7J6RWB1-F1
#
_entry.id   AF-A0A7J6RWB1-F1
#
_cell.length_a   1.000
_cell.length_b   1.000
_cell.length_c   1.000
_cell.angle_alpha   90.00
_cell.angle_beta   90.00
_cell.angle_gamma   90.00
#
_symmetry.space_group_name_H-M   'P 1'
#
loop_
_entity.id
_entity.type
_entity.pdbx_description
1 polymer ?
#
loop_
_entity_poly.entity_id
_entity_poly.type
_entity_poly.pdbx_seq_one_letter_code
_entity_poly.pdbx_strand_id
1 'polypeptide(L)'
;GSKGSSLSYVVSEMQGWRDTMEDACICLLDMEPPLSDSSLFAVFDGHGGSMVAKLCAQSFPLEICRHAKNELLRIKKESEGTTARDADEDGGSGTVKKRHHHRLNILHNHRKQQQQKTAKSEEGKESDESTNTAEDVDSDDNFDEEEVEATPELMA
;
A
#
# COMPACT_ATOMS: atom_id res chain seq x y z
N GLY A 1 -0.06 18.13 9.67
CA GLY A 1 -1.12 17.15 9.39
C GLY A 1 -0.61 16.19 8.36
N SER A 2 -0.42 14.93 8.72
CA SER A 2 -0.14 13.86 7.78
C SER A 2 -1.41 13.59 6.98
N LYS A 3 -1.37 13.82 5.65
CA LYS A 3 -2.39 13.34 4.72
C LYS A 3 -2.28 11.81 4.67
N GLY A 4 -2.99 11.11 5.54
CA GLY A 4 -3.21 9.66 5.43
C GLY A 4 -4.27 9.43 4.35
N SER A 5 -4.04 8.43 3.51
CA SER A 5 -4.73 8.16 2.24
C SER A 5 -6.26 8.43 2.22
N SER A 6 -6.78 9.00 1.12
CA SER A 6 -8.23 9.15 0.88
C SER A 6 -8.92 7.82 0.53
N LEU A 7 -8.39 6.72 1.04
CA LEU A 7 -8.82 5.36 0.74
C LEU A 7 -9.67 4.86 1.90
N SER A 8 -10.86 4.37 1.57
CA SER A 8 -11.72 3.58 2.46
C SER A 8 -11.73 2.14 1.95
N TYR A 9 -11.77 1.17 2.85
CA TYR A 9 -11.88 -0.24 2.50
C TYR A 9 -12.91 -0.94 3.38
N VAL A 10 -13.41 -2.06 2.89
CA VAL A 10 -14.26 -2.99 3.62
C VAL A 10 -13.72 -4.40 3.37
N VAL A 11 -13.83 -5.26 4.37
CA VAL A 11 -13.52 -6.68 4.27
C VAL A 11 -14.75 -7.47 4.66
N SER A 12 -15.02 -8.54 3.91
CA SER A 12 -15.99 -9.56 4.29
C SER A 12 -15.32 -10.92 4.08
N GLU A 13 -15.40 -11.77 5.09
CA GLU A 13 -14.91 -13.15 5.04
C GLU A 13 -16.06 -14.09 5.35
N MET A 14 -16.13 -15.24 4.68
CA MET A 14 -17.19 -16.22 4.88
C MET A 14 -16.63 -17.63 4.71
N GLN A 15 -16.84 -18.48 5.71
CA GLN A 15 -16.45 -19.90 5.66
C GLN A 15 -17.20 -20.67 4.58
N GLY A 16 -18.49 -20.36 4.39
CA GLY A 16 -19.38 -21.11 3.52
C GLY A 16 -19.55 -22.56 4.01
N TRP A 17 -19.52 -23.50 3.06
CA TRP A 17 -19.77 -24.93 3.30
C TRP A 17 -18.57 -25.72 3.84
N ARG A 18 -17.40 -25.09 4.00
CA ARG A 18 -16.21 -25.76 4.53
C ARG A 18 -16.38 -26.03 6.03
N ASP A 19 -15.71 -27.06 6.52
CA ASP A 19 -15.70 -27.38 7.95
C ASP A 19 -14.93 -26.34 8.77
N THR A 20 -13.89 -25.74 8.16
CA THR A 20 -13.01 -24.74 8.78
C THR A 20 -12.83 -23.53 7.87
N MET A 21 -12.73 -22.35 8.47
CA MET A 21 -12.28 -21.15 7.78
C MET A 21 -10.75 -21.04 7.87
N GLU A 22 -10.08 -21.16 6.73
CA GLU A 22 -8.61 -21.18 6.64
C GLU A 22 -8.00 -19.88 6.12
N ASP A 23 -8.81 -18.98 5.56
CA ASP A 23 -8.28 -17.72 5.03
C ASP A 23 -7.91 -16.72 6.13
N ALA A 24 -7.12 -15.73 5.74
CA ALA A 24 -6.87 -14.52 6.52
C ALA A 24 -6.64 -13.34 5.57
N CYS A 25 -6.87 -12.12 6.04
CA CYS A 25 -6.56 -10.91 5.26
C CYS A 25 -5.74 -9.88 6.04
N ILE A 26 -5.18 -8.91 5.32
CA ILE A 26 -4.58 -7.69 5.85
C ILE A 26 -5.19 -6.51 5.09
N CYS A 27 -5.56 -5.47 5.82
CA CYS A 27 -5.89 -4.17 5.23
C CYS A 27 -5.28 -3.04 6.08
N LEU A 28 -4.24 -2.40 5.56
CA LEU A 28 -3.50 -1.32 6.21
C LEU A 28 -3.49 -0.11 5.28
N LEU A 29 -4.09 1.00 5.73
CA LEU A 29 -4.10 2.26 4.95
C LEU A 29 -2.75 2.96 4.97
N ASP A 30 -2.03 2.85 6.08
CA ASP A 30 -0.72 3.44 6.26
C ASP A 30 0.27 2.36 6.70
N MET A 31 1.26 2.09 5.86
CA MET A 31 2.37 1.19 6.18
C MET A 31 3.42 1.89 7.03
N GLU A 32 4.24 1.11 7.74
CA GLU A 32 5.36 1.66 8.48
C GLU A 32 6.49 2.17 7.55
N PRO A 33 7.36 3.08 8.03
CA PRO A 33 8.55 3.48 7.30
C PRO A 33 9.40 2.27 6.86
N PRO A 34 9.93 2.26 5.64
CA PRO A 34 10.04 3.39 4.72
C PRO A 34 8.84 3.58 3.77
N LEU A 35 7.74 2.86 3.98
CA LEU A 35 6.60 2.80 3.06
C LEU A 35 5.38 3.62 3.54
N SER A 36 5.60 4.67 4.34
CA SER A 36 4.52 5.47 4.95
C SER A 36 3.59 6.20 3.99
N ASP A 37 3.89 6.22 2.68
CA ASP A 37 3.00 6.74 1.63
C ASP A 37 2.25 5.62 0.87
N SER A 38 2.28 4.40 1.39
CA SER A 38 1.70 3.21 0.78
C SER A 38 0.70 2.51 1.70
N SER A 39 -0.32 1.92 1.10
CA SER A 39 -1.30 1.05 1.75
C SER A 39 -1.05 -0.42 1.34
N LEU A 40 -1.39 -1.37 2.21
CA LEU A 40 -1.26 -2.81 1.97
C LEU A 40 -2.61 -3.50 2.13
N PHE A 41 -3.03 -4.21 1.09
CA PHE A 41 -4.19 -5.09 1.10
C PHE A 41 -3.75 -6.48 0.61
N ALA A 42 -4.06 -7.52 1.37
CA ALA A 42 -3.68 -8.90 1.04
C ALA A 42 -4.73 -9.89 1.54
N VAL A 43 -4.92 -10.98 0.78
CA VAL A 43 -5.74 -12.13 1.15
C VAL A 43 -4.87 -13.38 1.06
N PHE A 44 -4.94 -14.23 2.06
CA PHE A 44 -4.18 -15.46 2.20
C PHE A 44 -5.18 -16.62 2.27
N ASP A 45 -5.28 -17.39 1.19
CA ASP A 45 -6.08 -18.62 1.11
C ASP A 45 -5.31 -19.77 1.77
N GLY A 46 -5.81 -20.23 2.92
CA GLY A 46 -5.17 -21.28 3.71
C GLY A 46 -5.49 -22.68 3.18
N HIS A 47 -4.52 -23.60 3.27
CA HIS A 47 -4.75 -25.01 2.96
C HIS A 47 -4.05 -25.95 3.92
N GLY A 48 -4.78 -26.93 4.44
CA GLY A 48 -4.25 -27.88 5.43
C GLY A 48 -4.13 -27.27 6.83
N GLY A 49 -4.91 -26.23 7.11
CA GLY A 49 -4.96 -25.49 8.37
C GLY A 49 -4.72 -23.99 8.21
N SER A 50 -5.40 -23.19 9.03
CA SER A 50 -5.34 -21.72 9.01
C SER A 50 -4.01 -21.10 9.50
N MET A 51 -3.09 -21.90 10.06
CA MET A 51 -1.92 -21.41 10.79
C MET A 51 -1.00 -20.56 9.90
N VAL A 52 -0.71 -21.01 8.68
CA VAL A 52 0.21 -20.30 7.78
C VAL A 52 -0.44 -19.03 7.24
N ALA A 53 -1.72 -19.06 6.86
CA ALA A 53 -2.45 -17.88 6.39
C ALA A 53 -2.47 -16.78 7.46
N LYS A 54 -2.79 -17.14 8.71
CA LYS A 54 -2.76 -16.23 9.86
C LYS A 54 -1.37 -15.69 10.16
N LEU A 55 -0.34 -16.54 10.11
CA LEU A 55 1.05 -16.12 10.31
C LEU A 55 1.50 -15.12 9.23
N CYS A 56 1.14 -15.38 7.97
CA CYS A 56 1.36 -14.44 6.87
C CYS A 56 0.64 -13.12 7.14
N ALA A 57 -0.64 -13.15 7.50
CA ALA A 57 -1.40 -11.95 7.80
C ALA A 57 -0.73 -11.07 8.89
N GLN A 58 -0.15 -11.70 9.91
CA GLN A 58 0.53 -10.98 10.99
C GLN A 58 1.94 -10.49 10.61
N SER A 59 2.73 -11.30 9.90
CA SER A 59 4.17 -11.05 9.70
C SER A 59 4.49 -10.37 8.37
N PHE A 60 3.63 -10.49 7.37
CA PHE A 60 3.89 -10.00 6.03
C PHE A 60 4.14 -8.49 5.95
N PRO A 61 3.40 -7.61 6.66
CA PRO A 61 3.68 -6.17 6.63
C PRO A 61 5.10 -5.85 7.10
N LEU A 62 5.54 -6.48 8.19
CA LEU A 62 6.88 -6.31 8.75
C LEU A 62 7.96 -6.76 7.78
N GLU A 63 7.78 -7.92 7.14
CA GLU A 63 8.75 -8.43 6.17
C GLU A 63 8.88 -7.54 4.94
N ILE A 64 7.76 -6.99 4.45
CA ILE A 64 7.76 -6.02 3.35
C ILE A 64 8.51 -4.73 3.75
N CYS A 65 8.23 -4.17 4.93
CA CYS A 65 8.94 -2.99 5.43
C CYS A 65 10.44 -3.25 5.63
N ARG A 66 10.79 -4.41 6.20
CA ARG A 66 12.18 -4.85 6.40
C ARG A 66 12.91 -4.96 5.08
N HIS A 67 12.31 -5.60 4.08
CA HIS A 67 12.91 -5.75 2.75
C HIS A 67 13.09 -4.40 2.06
N ALA A 68 12.07 -3.52 2.12
CA ALA A 68 12.16 -2.17 1.57
C ALA A 68 13.29 -1.35 2.22
N LYS A 69 13.42 -1.43 3.55
CA LYS A 69 14.51 -0.78 4.30
C LYS A 69 15.89 -1.28 3.85
N ASN A 70 16.03 -2.60 3.68
CA ASN A 70 17.29 -3.20 3.25
C ASN A 70 17.69 -2.75 1.83
N GLU A 71 16.74 -2.69 0.90
CA GLU A 71 17.01 -2.20 -0.46
C GLU A 71 17.42 -0.71 -0.48
N LEU A 72 16.77 0.13 0.34
CA LEU A 72 17.17 1.53 0.47
C LEU A 72 18.60 1.68 1.02
N LEU A 73 18.97 0.86 2.01
CA LEU A 73 20.32 0.83 2.55
C LEU A 73 21.35 0.36 1.50
N ARG A 74 20.98 -0.60 0.64
CA ARG A 74 21.84 -1.08 -0.45
C ARG A 74 22.10 0.03 -1.46
N ILE A 75 21.05 0.72 -1.91
CA ILE A 75 21.16 1.84 -2.85
C ILE A 75 22.01 2.97 -2.27
N LYS A 76 21.83 3.30 -0.98
CA LYS A 76 22.61 4.35 -0.32
C LYS A 76 24.11 4.02 -0.29
N LYS A 77 24.47 2.78 0.09
CA LYS A 77 25.87 2.31 0.09
C LYS A 77 26.50 2.36 -1.30
N GLU A 78 25.76 1.98 -2.33
CA GLU A 78 26.22 2.03 -3.72
C GLU A 78 26.50 3.49 -4.18
N SER A 79 25.66 4.44 -3.75
CA SER A 79 25.85 5.86 -4.07
C SER A 79 27.03 6.52 -3.34
N GLU A 80 27.30 6.10 -2.10
CA GLU A 80 28.42 6.62 -1.28
C GLU A 80 29.76 5.98 -1.66
N GLY A 81 29.77 4.71 -2.08
CA GLY A 81 30.97 4.01 -2.54
C GLY A 81 31.52 4.54 -3.88
N THR A 82 30.73 5.27 -4.66
CA THR A 82 31.16 5.89 -5.90
C THR A 82 31.91 7.22 -5.73
N THR A 83 31.78 7.93 -4.60
CA THR A 83 32.46 9.23 -4.42
C THR A 83 33.88 9.11 -3.84
N ALA A 84 34.30 7.92 -3.41
CA ALA A 84 35.59 7.70 -2.76
C ALA A 84 36.70 7.17 -3.70
N ARG A 85 36.42 6.97 -5.00
CA ARG A 85 37.38 6.35 -5.95
C ARG A 85 37.73 7.20 -7.19
N ASP A 86 37.17 8.40 -7.33
CA ASP A 86 37.41 9.24 -8.52
C ASP A 86 38.49 10.33 -8.29
N ALA A 87 39.48 10.07 -7.42
CA ALA A 87 40.63 10.96 -7.26
C ALA A 87 41.89 10.50 -8.02
N ASP A 88 41.98 9.25 -8.48
CA ASP A 88 43.19 8.76 -9.18
C ASP A 88 42.84 7.74 -10.29
N GLU A 89 43.42 8.01 -11.46
CA GLU A 89 43.71 7.14 -12.61
C GLU A 89 42.68 6.83 -13.72
N ASP A 90 43.18 7.17 -14.92
CA ASP A 90 42.85 6.85 -16.30
C ASP A 90 42.40 5.39 -16.57
N GLY A 91 41.47 5.20 -17.52
CA GLY A 91 41.22 3.88 -18.15
C GLY A 91 39.86 3.20 -17.92
N GLY A 92 38.85 3.64 -18.68
CA GLY A 92 37.72 2.87 -19.24
C GLY A 92 37.08 1.67 -18.51
N SER A 93 35.84 1.83 -18.01
CA SER A 93 34.79 0.77 -18.03
C SER A 93 33.41 1.33 -17.68
N GLY A 94 32.72 1.89 -18.69
CA GLY A 94 31.50 2.72 -18.53
C GLY A 94 30.17 2.04 -18.83
N THR A 95 30.03 0.71 -18.69
CA THR A 95 28.83 -0.02 -19.20
C THR A 95 27.86 -0.52 -18.14
N VAL A 96 28.28 -0.73 -16.89
CA VAL A 96 27.40 -1.32 -15.86
C VAL A 96 26.51 -0.28 -15.15
N LYS A 97 27.00 0.95 -14.94
CA LYS A 97 26.30 2.01 -14.18
C LYS A 97 25.03 2.58 -14.87
N LYS A 98 24.88 2.43 -16.19
CA LYS A 98 23.81 3.11 -16.96
C LYS A 98 22.41 2.48 -16.85
N ARG A 99 22.31 1.19 -16.51
CA ARG A 99 21.02 0.45 -16.60
C ARG A 99 20.10 0.64 -15.40
N HIS A 100 20.65 0.80 -14.18
CA HIS A 100 19.83 1.00 -12.98
C HIS A 100 19.27 2.42 -12.87
N HIS A 101 20.05 3.41 -13.33
CA HIS A 101 19.65 4.82 -13.31
C HIS A 101 18.45 5.11 -14.22
N HIS A 102 18.29 4.35 -15.32
CA HIS A 102 17.19 4.53 -16.26
C HIS A 102 15.83 4.15 -15.67
N ARG A 103 15.71 3.03 -14.93
CA ARG A 103 14.43 2.63 -14.30
C ARG A 103 13.99 3.59 -13.19
N LEU A 104 14.93 4.05 -12.36
CA LEU A 104 14.62 5.03 -11.31
C LEU A 104 14.17 6.37 -11.88
N ASN A 105 14.80 6.83 -12.97
CA ASN A 105 14.39 8.05 -13.64
C ASN A 105 13.04 7.92 -14.35
N ILE A 106 12.71 6.74 -14.91
CA ILE A 106 11.39 6.47 -15.48
C ILE A 106 10.30 6.56 -14.41
N LEU A 107 10.47 5.88 -13.25
CA LEU A 107 9.49 5.97 -12.16
C LEU A 107 9.35 7.39 -11.60
N HIS A 108 10.48 8.07 -11.41
CA HIS A 108 10.49 9.44 -10.88
C HIS A 108 9.77 10.43 -11.82
N ASN A 109 10.02 10.31 -13.13
CA ASN A 109 9.35 11.14 -14.14
C ASN A 109 7.86 10.80 -14.24
N HIS A 110 7.49 9.53 -14.15
CA HIS A 110 6.09 9.12 -14.18
C HIS A 110 5.30 9.66 -12.96
N ARG A 111 5.89 9.63 -11.76
CA ARG A 111 5.31 10.21 -10.54
C ARG A 111 5.12 11.73 -10.64
N LYS A 112 6.11 12.46 -11.19
CA LYS A 112 5.99 13.92 -11.43
C LYS A 112 4.86 14.26 -12.41
N GLN A 113 4.70 13.47 -13.48
CA GLN A 113 3.63 13.70 -14.45
C GLN A 113 2.23 13.46 -13.87
N GLN A 114 2.06 12.47 -12.99
CA GLN A 114 0.78 12.23 -12.31
C GLN A 114 0.44 13.35 -11.30
N GLN A 115 1.43 13.87 -10.58
CA GLN A 115 1.24 15.00 -9.66
C GLN A 115 0.90 16.31 -10.41
N GLN A 116 1.48 16.53 -11.59
CA GLN A 116 1.15 17.69 -12.41
C GLN A 116 -0.23 17.57 -13.07
N LYS A 117 -0.66 16.36 -13.44
CA LYS A 117 -2.00 16.12 -13.99
C LYS A 117 -3.11 16.31 -12.95
N THR A 118 -2.88 15.87 -11.72
CA THR A 118 -3.84 16.04 -10.60
C THR A 118 -3.97 17.50 -10.20
N ALA A 119 -2.86 18.24 -10.10
CA ALA A 119 -2.88 19.69 -9.85
C ALA A 119 -3.60 20.47 -10.96
N LYS A 120 -3.44 20.07 -12.23
CA LYS A 120 -4.10 20.73 -13.38
C LYS A 120 -5.60 20.41 -13.49
N SER A 121 -6.09 19.32 -12.90
CA SER A 121 -7.53 19.03 -12.85
C SER A 121 -8.28 19.80 -11.76
N GLU A 122 -7.57 20.31 -10.76
CA GLU A 122 -8.16 21.12 -9.67
C GLU A 122 -8.33 22.60 -10.07
N GLU A 123 -7.53 23.12 -11.01
CA GLU A 123 -7.68 24.50 -11.53
C GLU A 123 -8.77 24.67 -12.62
N GLY A 124 -9.47 23.59 -13.01
CA GLY A 124 -10.37 23.57 -14.17
C GLY A 124 -11.86 23.36 -13.87
N LYS A 125 -12.31 23.43 -12.61
CA LYS A 125 -13.73 23.29 -12.24
C LYS A 125 -14.30 24.60 -11.71
N GLU A 126 -14.51 25.55 -12.61
CA GLU A 126 -15.51 26.59 -12.47
C GLU A 126 -16.38 26.52 -13.74
N SER A 127 -17.71 26.70 -13.56
CA SER A 127 -18.81 26.60 -14.54
C SER A 127 -19.20 25.19 -15.02
N ASP A 128 -20.28 24.60 -14.48
CA ASP A 128 -21.59 24.75 -15.12
C ASP A 128 -22.72 24.10 -14.31
N GLU A 129 -23.72 24.94 -14.07
CA GLU A 129 -25.03 24.66 -13.53
C GLU A 129 -25.91 24.01 -14.60
N SER A 130 -26.56 22.88 -14.28
CA SER A 130 -27.89 22.55 -14.82
C SER A 130 -28.52 21.39 -14.05
N THR A 131 -29.73 21.68 -13.58
CA THR A 131 -30.72 20.80 -12.98
C THR A 131 -31.08 19.59 -13.85
N ASN A 132 -31.29 18.44 -13.21
CA ASN A 132 -32.32 17.48 -13.65
C ASN A 132 -32.93 16.77 -12.44
N THR A 133 -34.24 16.95 -12.30
CA THR A 133 -35.19 16.28 -11.43
C THR A 133 -35.64 14.95 -12.04
N ALA A 134 -35.79 13.91 -11.22
CA ALA A 134 -36.83 12.85 -11.25
C ALA A 134 -36.35 11.65 -10.40
N GLU A 135 -36.94 11.40 -9.23
CA GLU A 135 -38.12 10.53 -8.97
C GLU A 135 -37.67 9.21 -8.29
N ASP A 136 -37.93 9.16 -6.98
CA ASP A 136 -38.48 8.08 -6.15
C ASP A 136 -38.42 6.62 -6.64
N VAL A 137 -37.71 5.77 -5.88
CA VAL A 137 -38.23 4.44 -5.47
C VAL A 137 -37.67 4.08 -4.09
N ASP A 138 -38.55 4.03 -3.10
CA ASP A 138 -38.34 3.45 -1.77
C ASP A 138 -38.18 1.93 -1.85
N SER A 139 -37.28 1.38 -1.04
CA SER A 139 -37.55 0.11 -0.35
C SER A 139 -36.59 -0.04 0.84
N ASP A 140 -37.19 0.06 2.01
CA ASP A 140 -36.68 -0.28 3.33
C ASP A 140 -36.02 -1.67 3.34
N ASP A 141 -34.86 -1.78 4.00
CA ASP A 141 -34.47 -3.01 4.68
C ASP A 141 -33.63 -2.66 5.91
N ASN A 142 -34.35 -2.58 7.04
CA ASN A 142 -33.81 -2.65 8.39
C ASN A 142 -33.04 -3.95 8.56
N PHE A 143 -31.78 -3.88 8.96
CA PHE A 143 -31.09 -5.01 9.59
C PHE A 143 -30.55 -4.55 10.93
N ASP A 144 -31.12 -5.16 11.98
CA ASP A 144 -30.92 -4.84 13.39
C ASP A 144 -29.44 -4.81 13.80
N GLU A 145 -29.08 -3.77 14.54
CA GLU A 145 -27.83 -3.67 15.29
C GLU A 145 -27.86 -4.65 16.47
N GLU A 146 -27.06 -5.71 16.42
CA GLU A 146 -26.77 -6.53 17.61
C GLU A 146 -25.43 -6.07 18.22
N GLU A 147 -25.57 -5.25 19.26
CA GLU A 147 -24.51 -4.74 20.12
C GLU A 147 -23.91 -5.90 20.94
N VAL A 148 -22.70 -6.37 20.57
CA VAL A 148 -21.93 -7.32 21.39
C VAL A 148 -20.86 -6.57 22.18
N GLU A 149 -21.17 -6.39 23.46
CA GLU A 149 -20.36 -5.78 24.51
C GLU A 149 -19.02 -6.51 24.69
N ALA A 150 -17.91 -5.76 24.62
CA ALA A 150 -16.56 -6.28 24.83
C ALA A 150 -16.20 -6.27 26.33
N THR A 151 -15.97 -7.44 26.93
CA THR A 151 -15.35 -7.56 28.26
C THR A 151 -13.83 -7.73 28.13
N PRO A 152 -12.99 -6.92 28.82
CA PRO A 152 -11.55 -7.12 28.86
C PRO A 152 -11.12 -7.73 30.19
N GLU A 153 -10.63 -8.97 30.21
CA GLU A 153 -9.72 -9.42 31.27
C GLU A 153 -9.07 -10.77 30.93
N LEU A 154 -7.75 -10.74 30.68
CA LEU A 154 -6.77 -11.67 31.27
C LEU A 154 -5.36 -11.27 30.82
N MET A 155 -4.79 -10.31 31.55
CA MET A 155 -3.36 -10.33 31.85
C MET A 155 -3.17 -11.08 33.16
N ALA A 156 -2.60 -12.28 33.08
CA ALA A 156 -1.75 -12.92 34.10
C ALA A 156 -1.06 -14.13 33.47
#